data_AF-A0AAE4HUY1-F1
#
_entry.id   AF-A0AAE4HUY1-F1
#
_cell.length_a   1.000
_cell.length_b   1.000
_cell.length_c   1.000
_cell.angle_alpha   90.00
_cell.angle_beta   90.00
_cell.angle_gamma   90.00
#
_symmetry.space_group_name_H-M   'P 1'
#
loop_
_entity.id
_entity.type
_entity.pdbx_description
1 polymer ?
#
loop_
_entity_poly.entity_id
_entity_poly.type
_entity_poly.pdbx_seq_one_letter_code
_entity_poly.pdbx_strand_id
1 'polypeptide(L)' 'MGYIKTNERLYGQPVFKNTKRKPQYITPDVDSHNGGTWKGADNVKDLGSKDTRSGTYDEDLNRIGD' A
#
# COMPACT_ATOMS: atom_id res chain seq x y z
N MET A 1 -7.12 -9.50 -6.01
CA MET A 1 -7.08 -8.56 -4.86
C MET A 1 -8.31 -7.66 -4.70
N GLY A 2 -8.99 -7.23 -5.77
CA GLY A 2 -10.21 -6.43 -5.65
C GLY A 2 -9.96 -4.94 -5.35
N TYR A 3 -8.73 -4.46 -5.56
CA TYR A 3 -8.41 -3.04 -5.49
C TYR A 3 -8.64 -2.38 -6.84
N ILE A 4 -9.11 -1.15 -6.81
CA ILE A 4 -9.36 -0.32 -7.99
C ILE A 4 -8.40 0.85 -7.95
N LYS A 5 -7.78 1.15 -9.10
CA LYS A 5 -6.86 2.29 -9.24
C LYS A 5 -7.62 3.60 -8.98
N THR A 6 -7.06 4.47 -8.14
CA THR A 6 -7.61 5.80 -7.89
C THR A 6 -6.92 6.83 -8.80
N ASN A 7 -7.40 8.08 -8.74
CA ASN A 7 -6.73 9.22 -9.38
C ASN A 7 -5.59 9.79 -8.51
N GLU A 8 -5.37 9.24 -7.32
CA GLU A 8 -4.35 9.71 -6.38
C GLU A 8 -3.00 9.09 -6.70
N ARG A 9 -1.95 9.86 -6.43
CA ARG A 9 -0.57 9.42 -6.55
C ARG A 9 0.22 9.78 -5.31
N LEU A 10 1.06 8.86 -4.87
CA LEU A 10 1.97 9.05 -3.75
C LEU A 10 3.40 8.94 -4.27
N TYR A 11 4.20 9.99 -4.12
CA TYR A 11 5.57 10.05 -4.65
C TYR A 11 5.68 9.59 -6.13
N GLY A 12 4.68 9.95 -6.95
CA GLY A 12 4.60 9.58 -8.37
C GLY A 12 3.99 8.20 -8.65
N GLN A 13 3.79 7.38 -7.63
CA GLN A 13 3.27 6.01 -7.73
C GLN A 13 1.74 5.99 -7.69
N PRO A 14 1.08 5.07 -8.42
CA PRO A 14 -0.37 4.95 -8.41
C PRO A 14 -0.88 4.38 -7.09
N VAL A 15 -1.96 4.96 -6.57
CA VAL A 15 -2.67 4.44 -5.41
C VAL A 15 -3.86 3.58 -5.85
N PHE A 16 -4.10 2.49 -5.15
CA PHE A 16 -5.25 1.62 -5.37
C PHE A 16 -6.08 1.52 -4.08
N LYS A 17 -7.40 1.39 -4.20
CA LYS A 17 -8.34 1.35 -3.09
C LYS A 17 -9.17 0.07 -3.09
N ASN A 18 -9.43 -0.48 -1.91
CA ASN A 18 -10.39 -1.54 -1.65
C ASN A 18 -11.30 -1.14 -0.48
N THR A 19 -12.61 -1.35 -0.64
CA THR A 19 -13.61 -1.05 0.40
C THR A 19 -14.00 -2.27 1.22
N LYS A 20 -13.59 -3.47 0.81
CA LYS A 20 -14.00 -4.76 1.42
C LYS A 20 -12.89 -5.43 2.23
N ARG A 21 -11.63 -5.05 2.02
CA ARG A 21 -10.46 -5.68 2.63
C ARG A 21 -9.53 -4.62 3.20
N LYS A 22 -8.68 -5.03 4.14
CA LYS A 22 -7.55 -4.23 4.62
C LYS A 22 -6.24 -4.74 4.01
N PRO A 23 -5.25 -3.86 3.80
CA PRO A 23 -5.31 -2.39 3.93
C PRO A 23 -6.32 -1.76 2.95
N GLN A 24 -6.95 -0.62 3.28
CA GLN A 24 -7.93 -0.03 2.36
C GLN A 24 -7.28 0.62 1.15
N TYR A 25 -6.04 1.08 1.29
CA TYR A 25 -5.26 1.68 0.23
C TYR A 25 -3.91 1.00 0.12
N ILE A 26 -3.44 0.83 -1.11
CA ILE A 26 -2.11 0.29 -1.40
C ILE A 26 -1.40 1.13 -2.45
N THR A 27 -0.08 1.18 -2.38
CA THR A 27 0.82 1.68 -3.43
C THR A 27 1.97 0.70 -3.61
N PRO A 28 2.54 0.53 -4.82
CA PRO A 28 3.70 -0.35 -5.01
C PRO A 28 4.85 0.01 -4.07
N ASP A 29 5.59 -0.98 -3.56
CA ASP A 29 6.81 -0.73 -2.78
C ASP A 29 8.03 -0.63 -3.71
N VAL A 30 8.26 0.56 -4.25
CA VAL A 30 9.33 0.82 -5.24
C VAL A 30 10.73 0.74 -4.64
N ASP A 31 10.84 0.91 -3.32
CA ASP A 31 12.10 0.95 -2.60
C ASP A 31 12.64 -0.47 -2.41
N SER A 32 11.77 -1.49 -2.43
CA SER A 32 12.06 -2.94 -2.56
C SER A 32 13.22 -3.51 -1.72
N HIS A 33 13.57 -2.88 -0.60
CA HIS A 33 14.73 -3.30 0.20
C HIS A 33 14.55 -4.66 0.91
N ASN A 34 13.31 -5.13 1.13
CA ASN A 34 12.99 -6.31 1.96
C ASN A 34 11.96 -7.27 1.34
N GLY A 35 11.77 -7.27 0.02
CA GLY A 35 10.80 -8.16 -0.65
C GLY A 35 9.33 -7.73 -0.50
N GLY A 36 9.08 -6.51 -0.01
CA GLY A 36 7.77 -5.87 -0.06
C GLY A 36 7.36 -5.58 -1.51
N THR A 37 6.13 -5.93 -1.86
CA THR A 37 5.51 -5.58 -3.15
C THR A 37 4.56 -4.39 -2.98
N TRP A 38 3.90 -4.28 -1.82
CA TRP A 38 2.92 -3.22 -1.55
C TRP A 38 3.16 -2.55 -0.21
N LYS A 39 3.04 -1.22 -0.19
CA LYS A 39 2.81 -0.45 1.05
C LYS A 39 1.31 -0.31 1.22
N GLY A 40 0.80 -0.57 2.41
CA GLY A 40 -0.63 -0.52 2.70
C GLY A 40 -0.97 0.41 3.86
N ALA A 41 -2.14 1.04 3.81
CA ALA A 41 -2.68 1.84 4.90
C ALA A 41 -4.22 1.94 4.86
N ASP A 42 -4.81 2.45 5.94
CA ASP A 42 -6.23 2.74 6.03
C ASP A 42 -6.63 4.08 5.37
N ASN A 43 -5.67 4.99 5.14
CA ASN A 43 -5.86 6.21 4.34
C ASN A 43 -4.70 6.43 3.36
N VAL A 44 -4.94 7.19 2.28
CA VAL A 44 -3.87 7.46 1.29
C VAL A 44 -2.73 8.29 1.86
N LYS A 45 -3.03 9.26 2.73
CA LYS A 45 -2.02 10.09 3.39
C LYS A 45 -1.06 9.26 4.25
N ASP A 46 -1.57 8.16 4.80
CA ASP A 46 -0.84 7.29 5.70
C ASP A 46 0.15 6.38 4.94
N LEU A 47 -0.03 6.19 3.62
CA LEU A 47 0.96 5.46 2.80
C LEU A 47 2.31 6.19 2.71
N GLY A 48 2.34 7.49 2.99
CA GLY A 48 3.50 8.37 2.80
C GLY A 48 4.60 8.23 3.85
N SER A 49 4.31 7.67 5.02
CA SER A 49 5.29 7.50 6.08
C SER A 49 5.26 6.06 6.62
N LYS A 50 6.43 5.57 7.03
CA LYS A 50 6.54 4.26 7.69
C LYS A 50 5.76 4.24 9.01
N ASP A 51 5.77 5.36 9.74
CA ASP A 51 5.12 5.46 11.05
C ASP A 51 3.58 5.45 10.97
N THR A 52 3.01 5.76 9.80
CA THR A 52 1.56 5.88 9.61
C THR A 52 0.98 4.78 8.74
N ARG A 53 1.78 4.12 7.88
CA ARG A 53 1.31 2.99 7.07
C ARG A 53 1.00 1.78 7.96
N SER A 54 0.02 0.98 7.55
CA SER A 54 -0.38 -0.22 8.31
C SER A 54 0.61 -1.38 8.11
N GLY A 55 1.42 -1.32 7.06
CA GLY A 55 2.54 -2.22 6.86
C GLY A 55 3.03 -2.29 5.43
N THR A 56 3.98 -3.20 5.24
CA THR A 56 4.51 -3.67 3.97
C THR A 56 4.02 -5.10 3.73
N TYR A 57 3.62 -5.39 2.50
CA TYR A 57 2.94 -6.62 2.11
C TYR A 57 3.61 -7.26 0.89
N ASP A 58 3.52 -8.59 0.80
CA ASP A 58 3.94 -9.35 -0.38
C ASP A 58 2.97 -9.21 -1.56
N GLU A 59 3.26 -9.90 -2.67
CA GLU A 59 2.46 -9.85 -3.90
C GLU A 59 1.02 -10.36 -3.74
N ASP A 60 0.70 -11.04 -2.64
CA ASP A 60 -0.59 -11.61 -2.29
C ASP A 60 -1.33 -10.81 -1.19
N LEU A 61 -0.74 -9.70 -0.74
CA LEU A 61 -1.20 -8.86 0.38
C LEU A 61 -1.14 -9.55 1.74
N ASN A 62 -0.24 -10.51 1.92
CA ASN A 62 0.14 -10.96 3.26
C ASN A 62 1.11 -9.94 3.86
N ARG A 63 0.87 -9.55 5.12
CA ARG A 63 1.73 -8.57 5.80
C ARG A 63 3.07 -9.22 6.12
N ILE A 64 4.17 -8.60 5.68
CA ILE A 64 5.54 -9.09 5.90
C ILE A 64 6.40 -8.10 6.70
N GLY A 65 5.97 -6.85 6.82
CA GLY A 65 6.76 -5.81 7.47
C GLY A 65 5.97 -4.53 7.72
N ASP A 66 6.71 -3.47 8.07
CA ASP A 66 6.16 -2.20 8.54
C ASP A 66 6.42 -1.11 7.54
#